data_AF-A0A7V8VLA2-F1
#
_entry.id   AF-A0A7V8VLA2-F1
#
_cell.length_a   1.000
_cell.length_b   1.000
_cell.length_c   1.000
_cell.angle_alpha   90.00
_cell.angle_beta   90.00
_cell.angle_gamma   90.00
#
_symmetry.space_group_name_H-M   'P 1'
#
loop_
_entity.id
_entity.type
_entity.pdbx_description
1 polymer ?
#
loop_
_entity_poly.entity_id
_entity_poly.type
_entity_poly.pdbx_seq_one_letter_code
_entity_poly.pdbx_strand_id
1 'polypeptide(L)' 'GDKYVLQLAPRTPSLKRLLQRFTIHMNDALQVERTEMLQPNGDRIVTNYSNESRAPIDPGMFVFNPPAGTNVTTPLGR' A
#
# COMPACT_ATOMS: atom_id res chain seq x y z
N GLY A 1 15.84 8.13 -17.77
CA GLY A 1 14.54 8.74 -17.44
C GLY A 1 14.60 9.09 -15.98
N ASP A 2 14.30 10.34 -15.64
CA ASP A 2 14.34 10.81 -14.27
C ASP A 2 13.27 10.10 -13.45
N LYS A 3 13.69 9.15 -12.63
CA LYS A 3 12.81 8.45 -11.69
C LYS A 3 12.44 9.37 -10.55
N TYR A 4 11.15 9.46 -10.26
CA TYR A 4 10.67 10.26 -9.13
C TYR A 4 10.76 9.44 -7.84
N VAL A 5 11.30 10.07 -6.80
CA VAL A 5 11.36 9.48 -5.45
C VAL A 5 10.70 10.45 -4.47
N LEU A 6 9.60 10.00 -3.85
CA LEU A 6 8.94 10.74 -2.77
C LEU A 6 9.30 10.09 -1.44
N GLN A 7 9.77 10.89 -0.49
CA GLN A 7 9.99 10.47 0.90
C GLN A 7 9.02 11.21 1.81
N LEU A 8 8.17 10.46 2.49
CA LEU A 8 7.13 10.98 3.37
C LEU A 8 7.45 10.58 4.82
N ALA A 9 7.28 11.55 5.72
CA ALA A 9 7.39 11.34 7.15
C ALA A 9 6.05 11.66 7.84
N PRO A 10 5.61 10.84 8.80
CA PRO A 10 4.34 11.07 9.49
C PRO A 10 4.42 12.28 10.42
N ARG A 11 3.39 13.11 10.39
CA ARG A 11 3.28 14.29 11.27
C ARG A 11 2.51 14.00 12.56
N THR A 12 1.49 13.15 12.51
CA THR A 12 0.60 12.88 13.65
C THR A 12 1.11 11.73 14.52
N PRO A 13 0.84 11.74 15.85
CA PRO A 13 1.29 10.69 16.77
C PRO A 13 0.75 9.30 16.40
N SER A 14 -0.50 9.20 15.95
CA SER A 14 -1.10 7.93 15.52
C SER A 14 -0.32 7.30 14.36
N LEU A 15 0.07 8.10 13.37
CA LEU A 15 0.80 7.61 12.20
C LEU A 15 2.27 7.31 12.52
N LYS A 16 2.88 8.06 13.45
CA LYS A 16 4.24 7.78 13.97
C LYS A 16 4.35 6.43 14.69
N ARG A 17 3.24 5.91 15.24
CA ARG A 17 3.19 4.56 15.83
C ARG A 17 3.17 3.47 14.76
N LEU A 18 2.69 3.78 13.56
CA LEU A 18 2.57 2.82 12.45
C LEU A 18 3.84 2.78 11.58
N LEU A 19 4.39 3.94 11.23
CA LEU A 19 5.58 4.03 10.39
C LEU A 19 6.52 5.16 10.82
N GLN A 20 7.79 5.06 10.43
CA GLN A 20 8.78 6.14 10.51
C GLN A 20 8.94 6.86 9.17
N ARG A 21 8.94 6.11 8.06
CA ARG A 21 9.14 6.66 6.71
C ARG A 21 8.40 5.84 5.67
N PHE A 22 7.82 6.51 4.69
CA PHE A 22 7.25 5.91 3.50
C PHE A 22 7.96 6.46 2.26
N THR A 23 8.51 5.58 1.43
CA THR A 23 9.20 5.95 0.18
C THR A 23 8.41 5.43 -1.00
N ILE A 24 8.19 6.27 -2.00
CA ILE A 24 7.49 5.92 -3.25
C ILE A 24 8.44 6.17 -4.40
N HIS A 25 8.68 5.15 -5.21
CA HIS A 25 9.43 5.23 -6.46
C HIS A 25 8.45 5.18 -7.62
N MET A 26 8.52 6.15 -8.51
CA MET A 26 7.65 6.24 -9.69
C MET A 26 8.48 6.38 -10.97
N ASN A 27 7.95 5.84 -12.06
CA ASN A 27 8.52 6.00 -13.39
C ASN A 27 8.14 7.36 -14.00
N ASP A 28 8.69 7.64 -15.19
CA ASP A 28 8.48 8.88 -15.95
C ASP A 28 6.99 9.10 -16.33
N ALA A 29 6.17 8.04 -16.31
CA ALA A 29 4.73 8.10 -16.54
C ALA A 29 3.91 8.28 -15.23
N LEU A 30 4.58 8.56 -14.10
CA LEU A 30 4.00 8.70 -12.76
C LEU A 30 3.31 7.43 -12.25
N GLN A 31 3.70 6.25 -12.76
CA GLN A 31 3.23 4.97 -12.22
C GLN A 31 4.16 4.53 -11.09
N VAL A 32 3.57 3.97 -10.03
CA VAL A 32 4.33 3.45 -8.89
C VAL A 32 5.03 2.16 -9.30
N GLU A 33 6.36 2.13 -9.16
CA GLU A 33 7.16 0.92 -9.40
C GLU A 33 7.48 0.20 -8.08
N ARG A 34 7.62 0.95 -6.99
CA ARG A 34 8.01 0.41 -5.69
C ARG A 34 7.59 1.32 -4.55
N THR A 35 7.15 0.71 -3.45
CA THR A 35 6.96 1.39 -2.17
C THR A 35 7.79 0.74 -1.08
N GLU A 36 8.23 1.54 -0.13
CA GLU A 36 8.97 1.08 1.05
C GLU A 36 8.42 1.74 2.30
N MET A 37 8.04 0.93 3.28
CA MET A 37 7.59 1.38 4.59
C MET A 37 8.58 0.93 5.65
N LEU A 38 9.21 1.89 6.34
CA LEU A 38 10.02 1.64 7.53
C LEU A 38 9.14 1.82 8.76
N GLN A 39 9.02 0.80 9.60
CA GLN A 39 8.25 0.81 10.83
C GLN A 39 9.08 1.23 12.05
N PRO A 40 8.45 1.64 13.18
CA PRO A 40 9.18 2.06 14.38
C PRO A 40 10.07 1.00 15.01
N ASN A 41 9.72 -0.28 14.83
CA ASN A 41 10.49 -1.42 15.31
C ASN A 41 11.69 -1.77 14.40
N GLY A 42 11.90 -1.05 13.30
CA GLY A 42 12.95 -1.30 12.32
C GLY A 42 12.55 -2.19 11.16
N ASP A 43 11.35 -2.79 11.17
CA ASP A 43 10.87 -3.62 10.07
C ASP A 43 10.70 -2.78 8.79
N ARG A 44 11.03 -3.41 7.66
CA ARG A 44 10.91 -2.80 6.34
C ARG A 44 10.02 -3.64 5.45
N ILE A 45 8.89 -3.08 5.05
CA ILE A 45 8.01 -3.66 4.04
C ILE A 45 8.37 -3.04 2.70
N VAL A 46 8.69 -3.88 1.71
CA VAL A 46 8.96 -3.45 0.33
C VAL A 46 7.95 -4.11 -0.59
N THR A 47 7.22 -3.31 -1.36
CA THR A 47 6.29 -3.79 -2.39
C THR A 47 6.81 -3.34 -3.76
N ASN A 48 7.01 -4.28 -4.67
CA ASN A 48 7.38 -3.97 -6.06
C ASN A 48 6.15 -4.20 -6.95
N TYR A 49 5.85 -3.23 -7.80
CA TYR A 49 4.75 -3.27 -8.74
C TYR A 49 5.32 -3.51 -10.14
N SER A 50 4.65 -4.38 -10.90
CA SER A 50 5.00 -4.68 -12.28
C SER A 50 3.73 -4.94 -13.08
N ASN A 51 3.81 -4.77 -14.41
CA ASN A 51 2.68 -4.96 -15.32
C ASN A 51 1.45 -4.12 -14.95
N GLU A 52 1.68 -2.91 -14.47
CA GLU A 52 0.61 -2.00 -14.05
C GLU A 52 -0.12 -1.44 -15.28
N SER A 53 -1.45 -1.43 -15.22
CA SER A 53 -2.33 -1.07 -16.35
C SER A 53 -3.36 -0.04 -15.91
N ARG A 54 -3.67 0.92 -16.80
CA ARG A 54 -4.71 1.95 -16.58
C ARG A 54 -6.09 1.53 -17.11
N ALA A 55 -6.30 0.25 -17.38
CA ALA A 55 -7.59 -0.25 -17.85
C ALA A 55 -8.67 -0.13 -16.75
N PRO A 56 -9.95 0.07 -17.13
CA PRO A 56 -11.06 -0.02 -16.18
C PRO A 56 -11.05 -1.37 -15.45
N ILE A 57 -11.30 -1.34 -14.14
CA ILE A 57 -11.40 -2.54 -13.30
C ILE A 57 -12.89 -2.84 -13.12
N ASP A 58 -13.26 -4.12 -13.22
CA ASP A 58 -14.62 -4.59 -12.94
C ASP A 58 -14.99 -4.30 -11.48
N PRO A 59 -16.14 -3.63 -11.19
CA PRO A 59 -16.62 -3.41 -9.83
C PRO A 59 -16.72 -4.70 -8.97
N GLY A 60 -16.96 -5.86 -9.59
CA GLY A 60 -17.01 -7.16 -8.92
C GLY A 60 -15.69 -7.53 -8.22
N MET A 61 -14.55 -7.00 -8.66
CA MET A 61 -13.25 -7.20 -8.01
C MET A 61 -13.18 -6.60 -6.59
N PHE A 62 -14.09 -5.69 -6.25
CA PHE A 62 -14.16 -5.05 -4.93
C PHE A 62 -15.22 -5.70 -4.02
N VAL A 63 -15.87 -6.78 -4.46
CA VAL A 63 -16.85 -7.53 -3.66
C VAL A 63 -16.16 -8.73 -3.00
N PHE A 64 -16.25 -8.80 -1.68
CA PHE A 64 -15.79 -9.97 -0.94
C PHE A 64 -16.90 -11.03 -0.86
N ASN A 65 -16.77 -12.11 -1.64
CA ASN A 65 -17.67 -13.25 -1.60
C ASN A 65 -16.90 -14.49 -1.10
N PRO A 66 -16.86 -14.73 0.22
CA PRO A 66 -16.05 -15.80 0.78
C PRO A 66 -16.60 -17.18 0.40
N PRO A 67 -15.74 -18.20 0.20
CA PRO A 67 -16.17 -19.57 0.03
C PRO A 67 -17.03 -20.09 1.19
N ALA A 68 -17.89 -21.07 0.93
CA ALA A 68 -18.69 -21.71 1.98
C ALA A 68 -17.79 -22.29 3.10
N GLY A 69 -18.19 -22.09 4.36
CA GLY A 69 -17.40 -22.50 5.53
C GLY A 69 -16.30 -21.50 5.96
N THR A 70 -16.14 -20.37 5.26
CA THR A 70 -15.22 -19.31 5.70
C THR A 70 -15.69 -18.70 7.01
N ASN A 71 -14.82 -18.69 8.02
CA ASN A 71 -15.06 -17.97 9.26
C ASN A 71 -14.71 -16.48 9.07
N VAL A 72 -15.74 -15.64 8.96
CA VAL A 72 -15.59 -14.19 8.84
C VAL A 72 -15.75 -13.56 10.22
N THR A 73 -14.73 -12.86 10.68
CA THR A 73 -14.78 -12.09 11.93
C THR A 73 -14.80 -10.59 11.63
N THR A 74 -15.36 -9.80 12.54
CA THR A 74 -15.37 -8.33 12.46
C THR A 74 -14.68 -7.76 13.70
N PRO A 75 -13.34 -7.77 13.74
CA PRO A 75 -12.60 -7.59 14.99
C PRO A 75 -12.71 -6.17 15.59
N LEU A 76 -13.05 -5.18 14.77
CA LEU A 76 -13.10 -3.78 15.17
C LEU A 76 -14.51 -3.31 15.55
N GLY A 77 -15.53 -4.18 15.49
CA GLY A 77 -16.92 -3.76 15.73
C GLY A 77 -17.43 -2.73 14.72
N ARG A 78 -18.69 -2.31 14.82
CA ARG A 78 -19.21 -1.15 14.07
C ARG A 78 -18.74 0.15 14.68
#